data_AF-A0A954HNR2-F1
#
_entry.id   AF-A0A954HNR2-F1
#
_cell.length_a   1.000
_cell.length_b   1.000
_cell.length_c   1.000
_cell.angle_alpha   90.00
_cell.angle_beta   90.00
_cell.angle_gamma   90.00
#
_symmetry.space_group_name_H-M   'P 1'
#
loop_
_entity.id
_entity.type
_entity.pdbx_description
1 polymer ?
#
loop_
_entity_poly.entity_id
_entity_poly.type
_entity_poly.pdbx_seq_one_letter_code
_entity_poly.pdbx_strand_id
1 'polypeptide(L)'
;AEQQLAQVRSRIAEVETQRISQADVDAAFADFDNVWNALSSREQAQVLALLIDRVEFDPADSTLAITFHPSAIRTLAQGSVEDAA
;
A
#
# COMPACT_ATOMS: atom_id res chain seq x y z
N ALA A 1 -15.67 26.21 17.88
CA ALA A 1 -14.38 25.61 18.32
C ALA A 1 -14.49 24.09 18.46
N GLU A 2 -15.47 23.56 19.21
CA GLU A 2 -15.63 22.10 19.43
C GLU A 2 -15.84 21.28 18.15
N GLN A 3 -16.63 21.77 17.19
CA GLN A 3 -16.83 21.06 15.91
C GLN A 3 -15.55 20.92 15.09
N GLN A 4 -14.67 21.94 15.09
CA GLN A 4 -13.38 21.88 14.41
C GLN A 4 -12.44 20.89 15.11
N LEU A 5 -12.45 20.85 16.44
CA LEU A 5 -11.66 19.88 17.20
C LEU A 5 -12.12 18.43 16.97
N ALA A 6 -13.43 18.19 16.90
CA ALA A 6 -13.99 16.88 16.58
C ALA A 6 -13.63 16.44 15.15
N GLN A 7 -13.68 17.36 14.19
CA GLN A 7 -13.30 17.09 12.80
C GLN A 7 -11.82 16.74 12.65
N VAL A 8 -10.94 17.47 13.34
CA VAL A 8 -9.49 17.18 13.35
C VAL A 8 -9.20 15.83 14.01
N ARG A 9 -9.87 15.49 15.13
CA ARG A 9 -9.72 14.18 15.78
C ARG A 9 -10.18 13.03 14.90
N SER A 10 -11.30 13.20 14.20
CA SER A 10 -11.79 12.22 13.22
C SER A 10 -10.78 12.02 12.09
N ARG A 11 -10.20 13.11 11.57
CA ARG A 11 -9.18 13.06 10.53
C ARG A 11 -7.90 12.37 11.01
N ILE A 12 -7.48 12.61 12.25
CA ILE A 12 -6.32 11.95 12.86
C ILE A 12 -6.58 10.46 13.00
N ALA A 13 -7.74 10.05 13.54
CA ALA A 13 -8.09 8.64 13.67
C ALA A 13 -8.17 7.93 12.30
N GLU A 14 -8.67 8.62 11.28
CA GLU A 14 -8.71 8.12 9.91
C GLU A 14 -7.30 7.95 9.32
N VAL A 15 -6.40 8.93 9.55
CA VAL A 15 -4.99 8.84 9.13
C VAL A 15 -4.23 7.77 9.91
N GLU A 16 -4.49 7.59 11.20
CA GLU A 16 -3.86 6.53 12.00
C GLU A 16 -4.33 5.14 11.60
N THR A 17 -5.62 4.97 11.28
CA THR A 17 -6.12 3.70 10.76
C THR A 17 -5.59 3.39 9.36
N GLN A 18 -5.14 4.39 8.60
CA GLN A 18 -4.47 4.23 7.30
C GLN A 18 -2.97 3.94 7.41
N ARG A 19 -2.40 3.94 8.61
CA ARG A 19 -0.97 3.73 8.81
C ARG A 19 -0.64 2.25 8.64
N ILE A 20 0.09 1.94 7.57
CA ILE A 20 0.59 0.60 7.28
C ILE A 20 2.04 0.55 7.76
N SER A 21 2.39 -0.48 8.51
CA SER A 21 3.77 -0.71 8.97
C SER A 21 4.57 -1.48 7.92
N GLN A 22 5.90 -1.40 8.01
CA GLN A 22 6.78 -2.18 7.12
C GLN A 22 6.49 -3.69 7.21
N ALA A 23 6.19 -4.20 8.42
CA ALA A 23 5.87 -5.61 8.62
C ALA A 23 4.58 -6.03 7.89
N ASP A 24 3.59 -5.14 7.80
CA ASP A 24 2.35 -5.42 7.06
C ASP A 24 2.61 -5.52 5.55
N VAL A 25 3.53 -4.69 5.03
CA VAL A 25 3.99 -4.76 3.64
C VAL A 25 4.73 -6.08 3.41
N ASP A 26 5.72 -6.40 4.25
CA ASP A 26 6.52 -7.61 4.09
C ASP A 26 5.66 -8.89 4.15
N ALA A 27 4.67 -8.93 5.05
CA ALA A 27 3.73 -10.05 5.15
C ALA A 27 2.82 -10.17 3.92
N ALA A 28 2.31 -9.06 3.39
CA ALA A 28 1.46 -9.05 2.19
C ALA A 28 2.19 -9.57 0.94
N PHE A 29 3.52 -9.40 0.88
CA PHE A 29 4.34 -9.83 -0.24
C PHE A 29 5.02 -11.19 -0.05
N ALA A 30 4.98 -11.79 1.14
CA ALA A 30 5.70 -13.03 1.47
C ALA A 30 5.33 -14.22 0.57
N ASP A 31 4.04 -14.39 0.23
CA ASP A 31 3.54 -15.44 -0.67
C ASP A 31 3.29 -14.94 -2.10
N PHE A 32 3.52 -13.65 -2.34
CA PHE A 32 3.19 -13.00 -3.61
C PHE A 32 4.17 -13.36 -4.73
N ASP A 33 5.37 -13.86 -4.40
CA ASP A 33 6.42 -14.21 -5.38
C ASP A 33 5.95 -15.28 -6.39
N ASN A 34 5.23 -16.31 -5.94
CA ASN A 34 4.76 -17.37 -6.85
C ASN A 34 3.70 -16.86 -7.83
N VAL A 35 2.77 -16.03 -7.36
CA VAL A 35 1.74 -15.41 -8.20
C VAL A 35 2.41 -14.44 -9.17
N TRP A 36 3.31 -13.59 -8.67
CA TRP A 36 4.04 -12.60 -9.47
C TRP A 36 4.83 -13.23 -10.61
N ASN A 37 5.53 -14.34 -10.35
CA ASN A 37 6.32 -15.05 -11.36
C ASN A 37 5.48 -15.81 -12.40
N ALA A 38 4.20 -16.07 -12.11
CA ALA A 38 3.27 -16.70 -13.05
C ALA A 38 2.63 -15.71 -14.03
N LEU A 39 2.71 -14.40 -13.75
CA LEU A 39 2.13 -13.34 -14.58
C LEU A 39 3.04 -13.01 -15.77
N SER A 40 2.43 -12.73 -16.92
CA SER A 40 3.13 -12.10 -18.05
C SER A 40 3.56 -10.68 -17.69
N SER A 41 4.55 -10.13 -18.41
CA SER A 41 5.03 -8.76 -18.20
C SER A 41 3.91 -7.72 -18.32
N ARG A 42 2.90 -8.00 -19.14
CA ARG A 42 1.72 -7.12 -19.28
C ARG A 42 0.86 -7.15 -18.01
N GLU A 43 0.65 -8.33 -17.42
CA GLU A 43 -0.15 -8.50 -16.21
C GLU A 43 0.58 -7.95 -14.98
N GLN A 44 1.89 -8.16 -14.88
CA GLN A 44 2.74 -7.54 -13.86
C GLN A 44 2.63 -6.01 -13.88
N ALA A 45 2.66 -5.40 -15.07
CA ALA A 45 2.48 -3.95 -15.22
C ALA A 45 1.08 -3.47 -14.77
N GLN A 46 0.04 -4.26 -15.03
CA GLN A 46 -1.31 -3.94 -14.56
C GLN A 46 -1.43 -4.02 -13.05
N VAL A 47 -0.82 -5.04 -12.42
CA VAL A 47 -0.76 -5.16 -10.97
C VAL A 47 -0.06 -3.95 -10.35
N LEU A 48 1.11 -3.56 -10.88
CA LEU A 48 1.83 -2.38 -10.39
C LEU A 48 1.01 -1.09 -10.52
N ALA A 49 0.25 -0.93 -11.61
CA ALA A 49 -0.62 0.23 -11.79
C ALA A 49 -1.79 0.30 -10.79
N LEU A 50 -2.16 -0.82 -10.17
CA LEU A 50 -3.18 -0.86 -9.10
C LEU A 50 -2.57 -0.60 -7.71
N LEU A 51 -1.29 -0.89 -7.54
CA LEU A 51 -0.59 -0.75 -6.26
C LEU A 51 0.06 0.62 -6.10
N ILE A 52 0.62 1.16 -7.18
CA ILE A 52 1.40 2.40 -7.17
C ILE A 52 0.48 3.59 -7.45
N ASP A 53 0.44 4.50 -6.49
CA ASP A 53 -0.24 5.80 -6.62
C ASP A 53 0.63 6.81 -7.35
N ARG A 54 1.92 6.89 -6.96
CA ARG A 54 2.85 7.87 -7.51
C ARG A 54 4.28 7.38 -7.51
N VAL A 55 5.04 7.78 -8.54
CA VAL A 55 6.49 7.63 -8.60
C VAL A 55 7.10 9.01 -8.79
N GLU A 56 8.04 9.38 -7.92
CA GLU A 56 8.76 10.65 -7.98
C GLU A 56 10.25 10.36 -8.11
N PHE A 57 10.90 11.08 -9.01
CA PHE A 57 12.35 11.04 -9.17
C PHE A 57 12.96 12.29 -8.56
N ASP A 58 13.91 12.11 -7.65
CA ASP A 58 14.75 13.19 -7.14
C ASP A 58 16.06 13.23 -7.93
N PRO A 59 16.28 14.25 -8.79
CA PRO A 59 17.52 14.38 -9.56
C PRO A 59 18.73 14.78 -8.72
N ALA A 60 18.55 15.37 -7.53
CA ALA A 60 19.65 15.79 -6.68
C ALA A 60 20.34 14.57 -6.07
N ASP A 61 19.54 13.61 -5.58
CA ASP A 61 20.03 12.40 -4.93
C ASP A 61 19.99 11.17 -5.86
N SER A 62 19.48 11.33 -7.09
CA SER A 62 19.24 10.23 -8.05
C SER A 62 18.40 9.10 -7.45
N THR A 63 17.39 9.43 -6.65
CA THR A 63 16.53 8.47 -5.95
C THR A 63 15.13 8.43 -6.52
N LEU A 64 14.45 7.30 -6.30
CA LEU A 64 13.04 7.12 -6.64
C LEU A 64 12.23 6.97 -5.35
N ALA A 65 11.22 7.81 -5.18
CA ALA A 65 10.20 7.66 -4.16
C ALA A 65 8.94 7.06 -4.78
N ILE A 66 8.46 5.95 -4.21
CA ILE A 66 7.25 5.26 -4.68
C ILE A 66 6.21 5.35 -3.57
N THR A 67 5.05 5.91 -3.89
CA THR A 67 3.88 5.95 -3.02
C THR A 67 2.90 4.86 -3.44
N PHE A 68 2.50 4.03 -2.48
CA PHE A 68 1.49 2.99 -2.70
C PHE A 68 0.10 3.48 -2.31
N HIS A 69 -0.94 2.94 -2.96
CA HIS A 69 -2.31 3.12 -2.50
C HIS A 69 -2.51 2.42 -1.14
N PRO A 70 -2.86 3.13 -0.05
CA PRO A 70 -3.06 2.51 1.26
C PRO A 70 -4.18 1.48 1.28
N SER A 71 -5.22 1.68 0.46
CA SER A 71 -6.31 0.72 0.28
C SER A 71 -5.81 -0.58 -0.36
N ALA A 72 -4.96 -0.49 -1.38
CA ALA A 72 -4.46 -1.66 -2.11
C ALA A 72 -3.55 -2.54 -1.24
N ILE A 73 -2.63 -1.94 -0.48
CA ILE A 73 -1.75 -2.69 0.44
C ILE A 73 -2.56 -3.36 1.56
N ARG A 74 -3.59 -2.67 2.09
CA ARG A 74 -4.48 -3.28 3.08
C ARG A 74 -5.22 -4.49 2.51
N THR A 75 -5.77 -4.37 1.30
CA THR A 75 -6.48 -5.48 0.65
C THR A 75 -5.55 -6.69 0.45
N LEU A 76 -4.31 -6.46 0.03
CA LEU A 76 -3.31 -7.54 -0.09
C LEU A 76 -3.03 -8.21 1.26
N ALA A 77 -2.76 -7.42 2.30
CA ALA A 77 -2.49 -7.94 3.64
C ALA A 77 -3.69 -8.72 4.24
N GLN A 78 -4.92 -8.36 3.88
CA GLN A 78 -6.14 -9.05 4.32
C GLN A 78 -6.38 -10.35 3.54
N GLY A 79 -6.11 -10.38 2.23
CA GLY A 79 -6.24 -11.59 1.41
C GLY A 79 -5.30 -12.72 1.84
N SER A 80 -4.11 -12.40 2.34
CA SER A 80 -3.17 -13.38 2.91
C SER A 80 -3.66 -14.04 4.21
N VAL A 81 -4.69 -13.49 4.88
CA VAL A 81 -5.27 -14.05 6.11
C VAL A 81 -6.46 -14.99 5.81
N GLU A 82 -7.18 -14.78 4.70
CA GLU A 82 -8.34 -15.60 4.33
C GLU A 82 -7.96 -16.99 3.79
N ASP A 83 -6.81 -17.13 3.12
CA ASP A 83 -6.31 -18.43 2.64
C ASP A 83 -5.63 -19.28 3.74
N ALA A 84 -5.49 -18.74 4.96
CA ALA A 84 -4.83 -19.41 6.10
C ALA A 84 -5.81 -19.96 7.17
N ALA A 85 -7.13 -19.93 6.92
CA ALA A 85 -8.19 -20.37 7.84
C ALA A 85 -9.02 -21.54 7.28
#